data_AF-A0A821GBM8-F1
#
_entry.id   AF-A0A821GBM8-F1
#
_cell.length_a   1.000
_cell.length_b   1.000
_cell.length_c   1.000
_cell.angle_alpha   90.00
_cell.angle_beta   90.00
_cell.angle_gamma   90.00
#
_symmetry.space_group_name_H-M   'P 1'
#
loop_
_entity.id
_entity.type
_entity.pdbx_description
1 polymer ?
#
loop_
_entity_poly.entity_id
_entity_poly.type
_entity_poly.pdbx_seq_one_letter_code
_entity_poly.pdbx_strand_id
1 'polypeptide(L)'
;MQFYESSALDSIRESVAYLTEDALLEEKEALIARATVSGQITLFTRTFGRGTDFICHDQTVATNGGAHVIQTFLSEECSEEKQIKGRTARQGDEGSYSMILLDQDLEKFLIHRSHIEDVLQGRSFTAWLTDGLCLTDTIKTVYELLHDRRTALFKTQYEENKKYVEQAKEKHEISKKFLSNLCSKKSDEIKKFLIEENRGAVGTTKSRTVCLMDATISMTNLLHKCKTTVDTMFKRASEILTDHRMNPQSFQLQFVVYRNYNSTHDKLLQSSPWETEPDNLRSFMNKINVEGGWTNEAIEIGLWHANKEHEREPITQVILIGDAPPNNLDEVQMKRDQ
;
A
#
# COMPACT_ATOMS: atom_id res chain seq x y z
N MET A 1 8.14 19.33 -10.34
CA MET A 1 8.84 20.64 -10.40
C MET A 1 10.08 20.71 -9.52
N GLN A 2 10.11 20.06 -8.35
CA GLN A 2 11.28 20.04 -7.45
C GLN A 2 12.63 19.72 -8.13
N PHE A 3 12.67 18.82 -9.11
CA PHE A 3 13.91 18.54 -9.87
C PHE A 3 14.35 19.73 -10.74
N TYR A 4 13.42 20.37 -11.46
CA TYR A 4 13.71 21.54 -12.32
C TYR A 4 14.29 22.72 -11.53
N GLU A 5 13.77 22.90 -10.31
CA GLU A 5 14.20 23.93 -9.36
C GLU A 5 15.45 23.53 -8.56
N SER A 6 15.96 22.30 -8.74
CA SER A 6 17.13 21.83 -7.99
C SER A 6 18.43 22.48 -8.50
N SER A 7 19.41 22.59 -7.60
CA SER A 7 20.74 23.12 -7.93
C SER A 7 21.51 22.25 -8.92
N ALA A 8 21.10 20.99 -9.09
CA ALA A 8 21.70 20.08 -10.07
C ALA A 8 21.49 20.54 -11.52
N LEU A 9 20.48 21.36 -11.78
CA LEU A 9 20.18 21.89 -13.11
C LEU A 9 20.69 23.32 -13.34
N ASP A 10 21.29 23.99 -12.35
CA ASP A 10 21.65 25.41 -12.44
C ASP A 10 22.51 25.75 -13.68
N SER A 11 23.42 24.85 -14.08
CA SER A 11 24.33 25.07 -15.22
C SER A 11 23.67 24.92 -16.59
N ILE A 12 22.54 24.23 -16.69
CA ILE A 12 21.86 23.90 -17.96
C ILE A 12 20.38 24.27 -17.99
N ARG A 13 19.86 24.91 -16.92
CA ARG A 13 18.43 25.19 -16.74
C ARG A 13 17.82 25.96 -17.92
N GLU A 14 18.57 26.90 -18.48
CA GLU A 14 18.13 27.71 -19.64
C GLU A 14 17.96 26.89 -20.93
N SER A 15 18.63 25.74 -21.03
CA SER A 15 18.56 24.82 -22.17
C SER A 15 17.59 23.65 -21.96
N VAL A 16 16.97 23.57 -20.77
CA VAL A 16 16.04 22.49 -20.40
C VAL A 16 14.60 23.00 -20.47
N ALA A 17 13.82 22.39 -21.36
CA ALA A 17 12.38 22.51 -21.36
C ALA A 17 11.75 21.41 -20.50
N TYR A 18 10.59 21.66 -19.91
CA TYR A 18 9.80 20.61 -19.27
C TYR A 18 8.36 20.66 -19.77
N LEU A 19 7.70 19.51 -19.78
CA LEU A 19 6.36 19.36 -20.30
C LEU A 19 5.54 18.48 -19.36
N THR A 20 4.45 19.07 -18.87
CA THR A 20 3.49 18.43 -17.97
C THR A 20 2.13 18.26 -18.65
N GLU A 21 1.26 17.46 -18.05
CA GLU A 21 -0.13 17.28 -18.48
C GLU A 21 -0.92 18.59 -18.57
N ASP A 22 -0.59 19.59 -17.74
CA ASP A 22 -1.32 20.86 -17.60
C ASP A 22 -1.04 21.88 -18.71
N ALA A 23 -0.05 21.63 -19.59
CA ALA A 23 0.26 22.55 -20.68
C ALA A 23 -0.95 22.73 -21.64
N LEU A 24 -1.03 23.88 -22.30
CA LEU A 24 -2.04 24.09 -23.36
C LEU A 24 -1.65 23.31 -24.63
N LEU A 25 -2.63 22.93 -25.47
CA LEU A 25 -2.37 22.11 -26.66
C LEU A 25 -1.37 22.75 -27.63
N GLU A 26 -1.48 24.06 -27.84
CA GLU A 26 -0.59 24.84 -28.71
C GLU A 26 0.85 24.90 -28.17
N GLU A 27 0.99 25.06 -26.84
CA GLU A 27 2.30 25.02 -26.16
C GLU A 27 2.93 23.63 -26.23
N LYS A 28 2.10 22.58 -26.13
CA LYS A 28 2.54 21.18 -26.28
C LYS A 28 3.16 20.95 -27.64
N GLU A 29 2.46 21.28 -28.73
CA GLU A 29 2.97 21.07 -30.09
C GLU A 29 4.27 21.84 -30.34
N ALA A 30 4.36 23.09 -29.87
CA ALA A 30 5.57 23.89 -29.97
C ALA A 30 6.75 23.33 -29.15
N LEU A 31 6.49 22.75 -27.98
CA LEU A 31 7.51 22.10 -27.15
C LEU A 31 7.98 20.77 -27.73
N ILE A 32 7.06 19.99 -28.29
CA ILE A 32 7.35 18.72 -28.96
C ILE A 32 8.23 18.95 -30.20
N ALA A 33 7.87 19.94 -31.03
CA ALA A 33 8.67 20.29 -32.22
C ALA A 33 10.08 20.77 -31.86
N ARG A 34 10.25 21.46 -30.72
CA ARG A 34 11.56 21.89 -30.23
C ARG A 34 12.36 20.76 -29.59
N ALA A 35 11.70 19.77 -29.01
CA ALA A 35 12.35 18.68 -28.27
C ALA A 35 13.30 17.81 -29.13
N THR A 36 13.18 17.86 -30.45
CA THR A 36 13.99 17.08 -31.40
C THR A 36 15.05 17.92 -32.14
N VAL A 37 15.38 19.11 -31.62
CA VAL A 37 16.42 20.01 -32.16
C VAL A 37 17.75 19.81 -31.43
N SER A 38 18.87 20.04 -32.13
CA SER A 38 20.21 19.90 -31.57
C SER A 38 20.42 20.77 -30.32
N GLY A 39 21.01 20.18 -29.28
CA GLY A 39 21.29 20.86 -28.00
C GLY A 39 20.08 21.00 -27.07
N GLN A 40 18.88 20.58 -27.50
CA GLN A 40 17.69 20.66 -26.66
C GLN A 40 17.59 19.48 -25.69
N ILE A 41 17.29 19.79 -24.43
CA ILE A 41 16.91 18.79 -23.42
C ILE A 41 15.45 19.06 -23.04
N THR A 42 14.62 18.02 -23.05
CA THR A 42 13.21 18.14 -22.67
C THR A 42 12.84 17.07 -21.65
N LEU A 43 12.30 17.50 -20.52
CA LEU A 43 11.81 16.64 -19.45
C LEU A 43 10.31 16.40 -19.61
N PHE A 44 9.88 15.14 -19.56
CA PHE A 44 8.47 14.76 -19.68
C PHE A 44 8.00 14.04 -18.41
N THR A 45 6.77 14.32 -17.98
CA THR A 45 6.11 13.48 -16.97
C THR A 45 5.70 12.14 -17.58
N ARG A 46 5.58 11.10 -16.73
CA ARG A 46 5.14 9.75 -17.14
C ARG A 46 3.87 9.78 -17.98
N THR A 47 2.92 10.62 -17.60
CA THR A 47 1.60 10.77 -18.23
C THR A 47 1.67 11.40 -19.63
N PHE A 48 2.65 12.27 -19.88
CA PHE A 48 2.73 13.06 -21.11
C PHE A 48 3.15 12.24 -22.34
N GLY A 49 3.83 11.12 -22.15
CA GLY A 49 4.41 10.34 -23.23
C GLY A 49 3.40 9.70 -24.20
N ARG A 50 2.09 9.68 -23.90
CA ARG A 50 1.10 8.94 -24.70
C ARG A 50 0.50 9.81 -25.81
N GLY A 51 0.60 9.34 -27.06
CA GLY A 51 -0.02 9.99 -28.23
C GLY A 51 0.82 11.08 -28.92
N THR A 52 2.00 11.41 -28.38
CA THR A 52 2.86 12.49 -28.91
C THR A 52 3.92 12.00 -29.88
N ASP A 53 4.06 12.63 -31.05
CA ASP A 53 5.08 12.30 -32.05
C ASP A 53 6.32 13.19 -31.94
N PHE A 54 7.49 12.57 -31.72
CA PHE A 54 8.78 13.27 -31.67
C PHE A 54 9.51 13.06 -32.99
N ILE A 55 9.02 13.71 -34.04
CA ILE A 55 9.65 13.64 -35.35
C ILE A 55 10.91 14.52 -35.32
N CYS A 56 12.05 13.95 -35.72
CA CYS A 56 13.30 14.67 -35.81
C CYS A 56 13.46 15.23 -37.23
N HIS A 57 13.41 16.56 -37.37
CA HIS A 57 13.68 17.23 -38.65
C HIS A 57 15.07 17.88 -38.71
N ASP A 58 15.83 17.85 -37.62
CA ASP A 58 17.15 18.44 -37.54
C ASP A 58 18.22 17.49 -38.08
N GLN A 59 18.86 17.90 -39.18
CA GLN A 59 19.93 17.13 -39.84
C GLN A 59 21.14 16.89 -38.91
N THR A 60 21.42 17.83 -38.00
CA THR A 60 22.52 17.72 -37.03
C THR A 60 22.25 16.59 -36.04
N VAL A 61 21.00 16.45 -35.59
CA VAL A 61 20.59 15.36 -34.69
C VAL A 61 20.65 14.03 -35.42
N ALA A 62 20.16 13.97 -36.66
CA ALA A 62 20.23 12.77 -37.49
C ALA A 62 21.68 12.30 -37.73
N THR A 63 22.61 13.21 -38.04
CA THR A 63 24.03 12.89 -38.23
C THR A 63 24.73 12.44 -36.95
N ASN A 64 24.20 12.80 -35.77
CA ASN A 64 24.73 12.40 -34.46
C ASN A 64 24.08 11.13 -33.88
N GLY A 65 23.35 10.34 -34.68
CA GLY A 65 22.72 9.08 -34.24
C GLY A 65 21.32 9.24 -33.67
N GLY A 66 20.68 10.40 -33.91
CA GLY A 66 19.28 10.65 -33.59
C GLY A 66 18.98 11.02 -32.14
N ALA A 67 17.70 11.06 -31.80
CA ALA A 67 17.25 11.43 -30.46
C ALA A 67 17.62 10.37 -29.42
N HIS A 68 18.14 10.78 -28.26
CA HIS A 68 18.37 9.89 -27.13
C HIS A 68 17.23 10.00 -26.11
N VAL A 69 16.62 8.87 -25.75
CA VAL A 69 15.58 8.83 -24.71
C VAL A 69 16.16 8.21 -23.45
N ILE A 70 16.10 8.97 -22.35
CA ILE A 70 16.47 8.50 -21.01
C ILE A 70 15.19 8.29 -20.22
N GLN A 71 14.95 7.04 -19.81
CA GLN A 71 13.87 6.71 -18.90
C GLN A 71 14.42 6.69 -17.46
N THR A 72 13.82 7.51 -16.59
CA THR A 72 14.33 7.75 -15.22
C THR A 72 13.62 6.92 -14.14
N PHE A 73 12.75 5.99 -14.54
CA PHE A 73 11.99 5.11 -13.64
C PHE A 73 11.76 3.76 -14.31
N LEU A 74 11.60 2.69 -13.53
CA LEU A 74 11.21 1.41 -14.10
C LEU A 74 9.70 1.41 -14.37
N SER A 75 9.31 1.28 -15.63
CA SER A 75 7.90 1.11 -16.00
C SER A 75 7.30 -0.11 -15.31
N GLU A 76 6.04 -0.02 -14.86
CA GLU A 76 5.34 -1.17 -14.25
C GLU A 76 4.91 -2.21 -15.29
N GLU A 77 4.66 -1.76 -16.51
CA GLU A 77 4.29 -2.61 -17.63
C GLU A 77 5.36 -2.61 -18.71
N CYS A 78 5.62 -3.77 -19.30
CA CYS A 78 6.46 -3.89 -20.49
C CYS A 78 5.91 -3.10 -21.69
N SER A 79 4.59 -2.90 -21.74
CA SER A 79 3.90 -2.13 -22.79
C SER A 79 4.29 -0.64 -22.74
N GLU A 80 4.44 -0.09 -21.53
CA GLU A 80 4.80 1.31 -21.29
C GLU A 80 6.26 1.55 -21.66
N GLU A 81 7.18 0.70 -21.22
CA GLU A 81 8.60 0.80 -21.59
C GLU A 81 8.79 0.75 -23.11
N LYS A 82 8.10 -0.17 -23.80
CA LYS A 82 8.13 -0.26 -25.28
C LYS A 82 7.63 1.02 -25.93
N GLN A 83 6.61 1.67 -25.37
CA GLN A 83 6.10 2.94 -25.88
C GLN A 83 7.09 4.08 -25.68
N ILE A 84 7.78 4.12 -24.53
CA ILE A 84 8.82 5.12 -24.24
C ILE A 84 10.02 4.91 -25.18
N LYS A 85 10.49 3.67 -25.33
CA LYS A 85 11.55 3.32 -26.28
C LYS A 85 11.17 3.67 -27.72
N GLY A 86 9.91 3.52 -28.11
CA GLY A 86 9.40 3.93 -29.42
C GLY A 86 9.22 5.45 -29.62
N ARG A 87 9.64 6.29 -28.67
CA ARG A 87 9.73 7.75 -28.86
C ARG A 87 11.02 8.17 -29.55
N THR A 88 12.03 7.30 -29.59
CA THR A 88 13.21 7.47 -30.44
C THR A 88 13.11 6.61 -31.71
N ALA A 89 14.03 6.81 -32.67
CA ALA A 89 14.19 6.01 -33.89
C ALA A 89 12.89 5.84 -34.69
N ARG A 90 12.16 6.94 -34.93
CA ARG A 90 10.89 6.90 -35.68
C ARG A 90 11.13 6.91 -37.18
N GLN A 91 10.21 6.30 -37.94
CA GLN A 91 10.22 6.28 -39.40
C GLN A 91 11.52 5.75 -40.06
N GLY A 92 12.31 4.96 -39.32
CA GLY A 92 13.59 4.43 -39.81
C GLY A 92 14.81 5.27 -39.44
N ASP A 93 14.62 6.37 -38.70
CA ASP A 93 15.71 7.18 -38.17
C ASP A 93 16.53 6.40 -37.13
N GLU A 94 17.80 6.78 -36.98
CA GLU A 94 18.63 6.30 -35.88
C GLU A 94 18.15 6.90 -34.55
N GLY A 95 18.48 6.22 -33.47
CA GLY A 95 18.07 6.64 -32.15
C GLY A 95 18.60 5.71 -31.07
N SER A 96 18.66 6.22 -29.85
CA SER A 96 19.21 5.47 -28.72
C SER A 96 18.35 5.63 -27.47
N TYR A 97 18.44 4.63 -26.59
CA TYR A 97 17.62 4.53 -25.40
C TYR A 97 18.47 4.03 -24.23
N SER A 98 18.31 4.65 -23.06
CA SER A 98 18.94 4.20 -21.82
C SER A 98 17.98 4.36 -20.64
N MET A 99 18.29 3.67 -19.54
CA MET A 99 17.61 3.81 -18.27
C MET A 99 18.59 4.28 -17.20
N ILE A 100 18.16 5.28 -16.42
CA ILE A 100 18.87 5.74 -15.22
C ILE A 100 17.90 5.59 -14.07
N LEU A 101 18.18 4.66 -13.17
CA LEU A 101 17.26 4.27 -12.09
C LEU A 101 17.89 4.55 -10.74
N LEU A 102 17.08 5.01 -9.79
CA LEU A 102 17.45 5.11 -8.39
C LEU A 102 17.16 3.78 -7.68
N ASP A 103 18.11 3.27 -6.90
CA ASP A 103 17.98 1.99 -6.20
C ASP A 103 16.79 1.94 -5.24
N GLN A 104 16.53 3.03 -4.51
CA GLN A 104 15.37 3.15 -3.61
C GLN A 104 14.03 2.98 -4.34
N ASP A 105 13.91 3.47 -5.57
CA ASP A 105 12.66 3.35 -6.36
C ASP A 105 12.43 1.91 -6.84
N LEU A 106 13.46 1.06 -6.83
CA LEU A 106 13.38 -0.34 -7.25
C LEU A 106 12.85 -1.26 -6.14
N GLU A 107 12.82 -0.81 -4.89
CA GLU A 107 12.29 -1.60 -3.76
C GLU A 107 10.82 -1.98 -3.95
N LYS A 108 10.03 -1.13 -4.65
CA LYS A 108 8.64 -1.45 -5.05
C LYS A 108 8.56 -2.75 -5.85
N PHE A 109 9.59 -3.08 -6.61
CA PHE A 109 9.68 -4.30 -7.43
C PHE A 109 10.37 -5.45 -6.69
N LEU A 110 10.63 -5.30 -5.39
CA LEU A 110 11.38 -6.24 -4.56
C LEU A 110 12.82 -6.44 -5.10
N ILE A 111 13.40 -5.35 -5.59
CA ILE A 111 14.77 -5.31 -6.11
C ILE A 111 15.60 -4.45 -5.16
N HIS A 112 16.47 -5.11 -4.41
CA HIS A 112 17.45 -4.45 -3.56
C HIS A 112 18.79 -4.32 -4.27
N ARG A 113 19.62 -3.40 -3.79
CA ARG A 113 20.97 -3.16 -4.32
C ARG A 113 21.85 -4.42 -4.33
N SER A 114 21.71 -5.28 -3.32
CA SER A 114 22.41 -6.58 -3.25
C SER A 114 22.12 -7.45 -4.49
N HIS A 115 20.87 -7.50 -4.94
CA HIS A 115 20.48 -8.27 -6.13
C HIS A 115 21.18 -7.75 -7.40
N ILE A 116 21.36 -6.43 -7.52
CA ILE A 116 22.05 -5.81 -8.66
C ILE A 116 23.55 -6.13 -8.61
N GLU A 117 24.18 -6.01 -7.43
CA GLU A 117 25.59 -6.29 -7.22
C GLU A 117 25.94 -7.76 -7.51
N ASP A 118 25.08 -8.70 -7.13
CA ASP A 118 25.26 -10.12 -7.41
C ASP A 118 25.23 -10.43 -8.91
N VAL A 119 24.29 -9.82 -9.67
CA VAL A 119 24.21 -9.96 -11.13
C VAL A 119 25.44 -9.37 -11.80
N LEU A 120 25.92 -8.20 -11.35
CA LEU A 120 27.14 -7.58 -11.86
C LEU A 120 28.40 -8.42 -11.59
N GLN A 121 28.41 -9.19 -10.51
CA GLN A 121 29.50 -10.11 -10.15
C GLN A 121 29.41 -11.47 -10.85
N GLY A 122 28.42 -11.67 -11.73
CA GLY A 122 28.23 -12.92 -12.47
C GLY A 122 27.86 -14.11 -11.57
N ARG A 123 27.35 -13.86 -10.36
CA ARG A 123 26.89 -14.91 -9.47
C ARG A 123 25.56 -15.42 -9.97
N SER A 124 25.55 -16.69 -10.37
CA SER A 124 24.32 -17.36 -10.80
C SER A 124 23.32 -17.37 -9.65
N PHE A 125 22.19 -16.69 -9.84
CA PHE A 125 21.11 -16.57 -8.86
C PHE A 125 20.39 -17.91 -8.74
N THR A 126 20.92 -18.83 -7.95
CA THR A 126 20.26 -20.10 -7.62
C THR A 126 19.92 -20.14 -6.13
N ALA A 127 19.17 -19.15 -5.63
CA ALA A 127 18.43 -19.24 -4.36
C ALA A 127 17.75 -17.92 -4.00
N TRP A 128 16.57 -17.78 -3.37
CA TRP A 128 15.48 -18.60 -2.82
C TRP A 128 14.24 -17.66 -2.85
N LEU A 129 13.00 -18.10 -3.12
CA LEU A 129 12.01 -18.52 -2.11
C LEU A 129 11.71 -17.57 -0.92
N THR A 130 12.25 -16.34 -0.87
CA THR A 130 11.95 -15.39 0.21
C THR A 130 10.81 -14.42 -0.09
N ASP A 131 10.54 -14.13 -1.38
CA ASP A 131 9.52 -13.12 -1.78
C ASP A 131 8.31 -13.70 -2.53
N GLY A 132 8.16 -15.02 -2.56
CA GLY A 132 7.03 -15.69 -3.23
C GLY A 132 7.04 -15.65 -4.77
N LEU A 133 8.10 -15.15 -5.41
CA LEU A 133 8.24 -15.08 -6.87
C LEU A 133 9.35 -16.03 -7.34
N CYS A 134 8.99 -17.08 -8.09
CA CYS A 134 9.95 -18.05 -8.65
C CYS A 134 10.63 -17.48 -9.90
N LEU A 135 11.95 -17.37 -9.85
CA LEU A 135 12.78 -17.11 -11.04
C LEU A 135 12.84 -18.37 -11.91
N THR A 136 12.55 -18.23 -13.19
CA THR A 136 12.51 -19.38 -14.12
C THR A 136 13.84 -19.66 -14.81
N ASP A 137 14.75 -18.66 -14.87
CA ASP A 137 15.94 -18.72 -15.71
C ASP A 137 17.19 -18.12 -15.04
N THR A 138 18.37 -18.50 -15.55
CA THR A 138 19.64 -17.88 -15.17
C THR A 138 19.68 -16.44 -15.66
N ILE A 139 19.51 -15.49 -14.75
CA ILE A 139 19.65 -14.05 -15.02
C ILE A 139 21.14 -13.73 -15.25
N LYS A 140 21.44 -13.15 -16.41
CA LYS A 140 22.80 -12.77 -16.85
C LYS A 140 23.02 -11.27 -16.88
N THR A 141 21.94 -10.49 -16.95
CA THR A 141 22.02 -9.02 -17.04
C THR A 141 21.11 -8.34 -16.03
N VAL A 142 21.47 -7.12 -15.62
CA VAL A 142 20.63 -6.30 -14.74
C VAL A 142 19.25 -6.06 -15.36
N TYR A 143 19.19 -5.88 -16.68
CA TYR A 143 17.91 -5.70 -17.37
C TYR A 143 17.00 -6.93 -17.27
N GLU A 144 17.55 -8.15 -17.38
CA GLU A 144 16.78 -9.38 -17.19
C GLU A 144 16.19 -9.46 -15.77
N LEU A 145 16.96 -9.06 -14.74
CA LEU A 145 16.45 -8.96 -13.37
C LEU A 145 15.28 -7.98 -13.25
N LEU A 146 15.43 -6.77 -13.79
CA LEU A 146 14.38 -5.74 -13.77
C LEU A 146 13.12 -6.23 -14.49
N HIS A 147 13.30 -6.86 -15.66
CA HIS A 147 12.21 -7.36 -16.50
C HIS A 147 11.42 -8.48 -15.82
N ASP A 148 12.13 -9.46 -15.26
CA ASP A 148 11.53 -10.62 -14.61
C ASP A 148 10.72 -10.18 -13.38
N ARG A 149 11.34 -9.44 -12.47
CA ARG A 149 10.69 -8.96 -11.23
C ARG A 149 9.46 -8.11 -11.50
N ARG A 150 9.53 -7.21 -12.48
CA ARG A 150 8.37 -6.46 -12.95
C ARG A 150 7.25 -7.35 -13.46
N THR A 151 7.57 -8.31 -14.33
CA THR A 151 6.57 -9.19 -14.95
C THR A 151 5.88 -10.05 -13.90
N ALA A 152 6.68 -10.52 -12.94
CA ALA A 152 6.22 -11.35 -11.86
C ALA A 152 5.30 -10.56 -10.90
N LEU A 153 5.66 -9.31 -10.55
CA LEU A 153 4.80 -8.40 -9.77
C LEU A 153 3.50 -8.09 -10.52
N PHE A 154 3.58 -7.75 -11.81
CA PHE A 154 2.39 -7.47 -12.63
C PHE A 154 1.45 -8.66 -12.68
N LYS A 155 1.97 -9.89 -12.78
CA LYS A 155 1.17 -11.12 -12.76
C LYS A 155 0.41 -11.26 -11.43
N THR A 156 1.09 -11.12 -10.30
CA THR A 156 0.47 -11.19 -8.97
C THR A 156 -0.63 -10.13 -8.81
N GLN A 157 -0.32 -8.88 -9.15
CA GLN A 157 -1.28 -7.77 -9.07
C GLN A 157 -2.49 -8.00 -9.98
N TYR A 158 -2.26 -8.54 -11.19
CA TYR A 158 -3.34 -8.87 -12.12
C TYR A 158 -4.27 -9.96 -11.57
N GLU A 159 -3.72 -11.02 -10.95
CA GLU A 159 -4.50 -12.08 -10.34
C GLU A 159 -5.35 -11.58 -9.16
N GLU A 160 -4.80 -10.69 -8.32
CA GLU A 160 -5.53 -10.04 -7.23
C GLU A 160 -6.63 -9.12 -7.74
N ASN A 161 -6.31 -8.24 -8.69
CA ASN A 161 -7.26 -7.35 -9.33
C ASN A 161 -8.40 -8.14 -9.99
N LYS A 162 -8.10 -9.28 -10.62
CA LYS A 162 -9.12 -10.15 -11.22
C LYS A 162 -10.10 -10.68 -10.19
N LYS A 163 -9.63 -11.10 -9.00
CA LYS A 163 -10.50 -11.53 -7.89
C LYS A 163 -11.40 -10.39 -7.44
N TYR A 164 -10.83 -9.19 -7.26
CA TYR A 164 -11.58 -8.01 -6.86
C TYR A 164 -12.63 -7.62 -7.92
N VAL A 165 -12.27 -7.66 -9.21
CA VAL A 165 -13.17 -7.35 -10.32
C VAL A 165 -14.34 -8.34 -10.38
N GLU A 166 -14.12 -9.64 -10.15
CA GLU A 166 -15.23 -10.60 -10.16
C GLU A 166 -16.20 -10.34 -8.99
N GLN A 167 -15.69 -10.06 -7.78
CA GLN A 167 -16.52 -9.65 -6.65
C GLN A 167 -17.27 -8.35 -6.90
N ALA A 168 -16.60 -7.35 -7.50
CA ALA A 168 -17.20 -6.08 -7.86
C ALA A 168 -18.27 -6.23 -8.94
N LYS A 169 -18.08 -7.15 -9.89
CA LYS A 169 -19.03 -7.46 -10.96
C LYS A 169 -20.31 -8.10 -10.41
N GLU A 170 -20.20 -9.03 -9.46
CA GLU A 170 -21.38 -9.59 -8.78
C GLU A 170 -22.20 -8.48 -8.10
N LYS A 171 -21.54 -7.63 -7.32
CA LYS A 171 -22.18 -6.46 -6.69
C LYS A 171 -22.75 -5.48 -7.71
N HIS A 172 -22.06 -5.27 -8.82
CA HIS A 172 -22.51 -4.41 -9.91
C HIS A 172 -23.81 -4.94 -10.53
N GLU A 173 -23.89 -6.23 -10.85
CA GLU A 173 -25.10 -6.83 -11.43
C GLU A 173 -26.28 -6.80 -10.46
N ILE A 174 -26.04 -7.06 -9.16
CA ILE A 174 -27.06 -6.91 -8.12
C ILE A 174 -27.57 -5.45 -8.05
N SER A 175 -26.65 -4.49 -8.01
CA SER A 175 -26.96 -3.06 -7.96
C SER A 175 -27.72 -2.61 -9.21
N LYS A 176 -27.33 -3.10 -10.38
CA LYS A 176 -27.98 -2.81 -11.66
C LYS A 176 -29.39 -3.40 -11.70
N LYS A 177 -29.60 -4.61 -11.20
CA LYS A 177 -30.94 -5.21 -11.03
C LYS A 177 -31.80 -4.39 -10.07
N PHE A 178 -31.22 -3.93 -8.96
CA PHE A 178 -31.90 -3.04 -8.02
C PHE A 178 -32.33 -1.72 -8.69
N LEU A 179 -31.43 -1.05 -9.42
CA LEU A 179 -31.75 0.16 -10.18
C LEU A 179 -32.86 -0.09 -11.21
N SER A 180 -32.80 -1.21 -11.94
CA SER A 180 -33.87 -1.59 -12.87
C SER A 180 -35.21 -1.80 -12.16
N ASN A 181 -35.21 -2.40 -10.97
CA ASN A 181 -36.42 -2.58 -10.16
C ASN A 181 -36.96 -1.25 -9.62
N LEU A 182 -36.08 -0.32 -9.26
CA LEU A 182 -36.42 1.04 -8.82
C LEU A 182 -37.09 1.82 -9.94
N CYS A 183 -36.49 1.86 -11.13
CA CYS A 183 -37.08 2.49 -12.32
C CYS A 183 -38.44 1.87 -12.68
N SER A 184 -38.58 0.55 -12.49
CA SER A 184 -39.81 -0.19 -12.77
C SER A 184 -40.83 -0.17 -11.61
N LYS A 185 -40.55 0.55 -10.51
CA LYS A 185 -41.40 0.66 -9.31
C LYS A 185 -41.82 -0.68 -8.67
N LYS A 186 -40.97 -1.72 -8.77
CA LYS A 186 -41.22 -3.05 -8.19
C LYS A 186 -40.97 -3.07 -6.68
N SER A 187 -41.95 -2.59 -5.90
CA SER A 187 -41.81 -2.33 -4.47
C SER A 187 -41.42 -3.56 -3.63
N ASP A 188 -41.91 -4.76 -3.98
CA ASP A 188 -41.62 -5.97 -3.20
C ASP A 188 -40.15 -6.43 -3.35
N GLU A 189 -39.63 -6.39 -4.58
CA GLU A 189 -38.23 -6.73 -4.87
C GLU A 189 -37.25 -5.72 -4.24
N ILE A 190 -37.61 -4.43 -4.24
CA ILE A 190 -36.83 -3.35 -3.61
C ILE A 190 -36.74 -3.59 -2.10
N LYS A 191 -37.86 -3.88 -1.44
CA LYS A 191 -37.89 -4.16 0.00
C LYS A 191 -37.05 -5.40 0.34
N LYS A 192 -37.18 -6.47 -0.44
CA LYS A 192 -36.41 -7.70 -0.25
C LYS A 192 -34.89 -7.44 -0.33
N PHE A 193 -34.46 -6.68 -1.33
CA PHE A 193 -33.06 -6.28 -1.47
C PHE A 193 -32.57 -5.47 -0.26
N LEU A 194 -33.32 -4.45 0.16
CA LEU A 194 -32.95 -3.61 1.30
C LEU A 194 -32.90 -4.40 2.61
N ILE A 195 -33.79 -5.37 2.82
CA ILE A 195 -33.76 -6.21 4.03
C ILE A 195 -32.50 -7.08 4.05
N GLU A 196 -32.11 -7.66 2.91
CA GLU A 196 -30.93 -8.52 2.86
C GLU A 196 -29.63 -7.72 3.03
N GLU A 197 -29.49 -6.56 2.36
CA GLU A 197 -28.29 -5.71 2.51
C GLU A 197 -28.17 -5.07 3.90
N ASN A 198 -29.29 -4.85 4.60
CA ASN A 198 -29.29 -4.35 5.98
C ASN A 198 -29.32 -5.48 7.02
N ARG A 199 -29.17 -6.75 6.59
CA ARG A 199 -29.15 -7.87 7.50
C ARG A 199 -27.83 -7.82 8.29
N GLY A 200 -27.94 -7.66 9.61
CA GLY A 200 -26.79 -7.79 10.51
C GLY A 200 -26.13 -9.17 10.40
N ALA A 201 -24.90 -9.30 10.90
CA ALA A 201 -24.15 -10.55 10.85
C ALA A 201 -24.98 -11.73 11.38
N VAL A 202 -25.28 -12.69 10.51
CA VAL A 202 -26.01 -13.91 10.87
C VAL A 202 -24.99 -14.91 11.41
N GLY A 203 -25.02 -15.18 12.71
CA GLY A 203 -24.46 -16.43 13.22
C GLY A 203 -23.30 -16.34 14.20
N THR A 204 -23.35 -15.47 15.21
CA THR A 204 -22.67 -15.77 16.48
C THR A 204 -23.59 -15.41 17.64
N THR A 205 -23.96 -16.42 18.45
CA THR A 205 -24.67 -16.20 19.73
C THR A 205 -23.73 -15.71 20.83
N LYS A 206 -22.42 -15.74 20.56
CA LYS A 206 -21.34 -15.31 21.45
C LYS A 206 -20.29 -14.54 20.66
N SER A 207 -20.11 -13.27 20.99
CA SER A 207 -19.03 -12.41 20.50
C SER A 207 -17.93 -12.36 21.56
N ARG A 208 -16.71 -12.72 21.14
CA ARG A 208 -15.49 -12.61 21.95
C ARG A 208 -14.57 -11.65 21.24
N THR A 209 -14.51 -10.43 21.74
CA THR A 209 -13.77 -9.32 21.13
C THR A 209 -12.50 -9.04 21.92
N VAL A 210 -11.36 -8.97 21.25
CA VAL A 210 -10.12 -8.43 21.82
C VAL A 210 -9.93 -7.01 21.33
N CYS A 211 -9.80 -6.06 22.24
CA CYS A 211 -9.41 -4.68 21.93
C CYS A 211 -7.93 -4.50 22.25
N LEU A 212 -7.10 -4.51 21.20
CA LEU A 212 -5.67 -4.18 21.27
C LEU A 212 -5.52 -2.65 21.22
N MET A 213 -4.77 -2.08 22.16
CA MET A 213 -4.55 -0.64 22.21
C MET A 213 -3.08 -0.32 22.46
N ASP A 214 -2.53 0.61 21.67
CA ASP A 214 -1.24 1.19 21.97
C ASP A 214 -1.29 2.05 23.25
N ALA A 215 -0.23 1.96 24.03
CA ALA A 215 0.03 2.85 25.15
C ALA A 215 1.48 3.32 25.18
N THR A 216 2.07 3.59 24.02
CA THR A 216 3.33 4.32 23.94
C THR A 216 3.13 5.82 24.20
N ILE A 217 4.23 6.56 24.33
CA ILE A 217 4.21 8.00 24.65
C ILE A 217 3.48 8.82 23.56
N SER A 218 3.46 8.38 22.29
CA SER A 218 2.71 9.06 21.20
C SER A 218 1.22 9.18 21.55
N MET A 219 0.67 8.16 22.21
CA MET A 219 -0.72 8.11 22.63
C MET A 219 -1.08 9.02 23.81
N THR A 220 -0.17 9.81 24.39
CA THR A 220 -0.42 10.64 25.60
C THR A 220 -1.71 11.46 25.52
N ASN A 221 -1.98 12.09 24.37
CA ASN A 221 -3.16 12.95 24.17
C ASN A 221 -4.43 12.18 23.75
N LEU A 222 -4.29 10.91 23.35
CA LEU A 222 -5.35 10.09 22.76
C LEU A 222 -5.80 8.99 23.71
N LEU A 223 -4.92 8.49 24.58
CA LEU A 223 -5.13 7.33 25.44
C LEU A 223 -6.42 7.45 26.28
N HIS A 224 -6.63 8.60 26.92
CA HIS A 224 -7.85 8.83 27.71
C HIS A 224 -9.12 8.81 26.84
N LYS A 225 -9.07 9.41 25.64
CA LYS A 225 -10.19 9.44 24.71
C LYS A 225 -10.49 8.03 24.21
N CYS A 226 -9.48 7.26 23.84
CA CYS A 226 -9.64 5.87 23.40
C CYS A 226 -10.28 5.00 24.49
N LYS A 227 -9.77 5.08 25.74
CA LYS A 227 -10.38 4.37 26.88
C LYS A 227 -11.85 4.76 27.11
N THR A 228 -12.16 6.05 27.01
CA THR A 228 -13.54 6.55 27.16
C THR A 228 -14.45 6.01 26.06
N THR A 229 -13.97 5.94 24.82
CA THR A 229 -14.72 5.40 23.68
C THR A 229 -14.98 3.91 23.84
N VAL A 230 -13.97 3.13 24.23
CA VAL A 230 -14.10 1.68 24.46
C VAL A 230 -15.05 1.41 25.62
N ASP A 231 -14.94 2.18 26.70
CA ASP A 231 -15.86 2.12 27.83
C ASP A 231 -17.31 2.42 27.43
N THR A 232 -17.53 3.49 26.66
CA THR A 232 -18.85 3.87 26.16
C THR A 232 -19.44 2.80 25.25
N MET A 233 -18.61 2.24 24.35
CA MET A 233 -19.02 1.13 23.48
C MET A 233 -19.46 -0.08 24.30
N PHE A 234 -18.66 -0.48 25.30
CA PHE A 234 -18.96 -1.66 26.10
C PHE A 234 -20.22 -1.46 26.96
N LYS A 235 -20.39 -0.27 27.57
CA LYS A 235 -21.61 0.10 28.29
C LYS A 235 -22.86 -0.03 27.42
N ARG A 236 -22.83 0.58 26.23
CA ARG A 236 -23.95 0.49 25.27
C ARG A 236 -24.24 -0.94 24.86
N ALA A 237 -23.20 -1.74 24.60
CA ALA A 237 -23.39 -3.16 24.29
C ALA A 237 -24.08 -3.90 25.45
N SER A 238 -23.63 -3.68 26.69
CA SER A 238 -24.22 -4.28 27.89
C SER A 238 -25.67 -3.85 28.13
N GLU A 239 -25.99 -2.57 27.90
CA GLU A 239 -27.36 -2.04 27.97
C GLU A 239 -28.27 -2.74 26.96
N ILE A 240 -27.83 -2.86 25.70
CA ILE A 240 -28.57 -3.56 24.63
C ILE A 240 -28.81 -5.03 25.01
N LEU A 241 -27.79 -5.73 25.53
CA LEU A 241 -27.96 -7.12 25.98
C LEU A 241 -29.01 -7.23 27.08
N THR A 242 -29.01 -6.29 28.02
CA THR A 242 -29.94 -6.25 29.16
C THR A 242 -31.37 -5.97 28.68
N ASP A 243 -31.56 -4.97 27.81
CA ASP A 243 -32.85 -4.58 27.24
C ASP A 243 -33.51 -5.73 26.47
N HIS A 244 -32.70 -6.52 25.76
CA HIS A 244 -33.17 -7.68 25.00
C HIS A 244 -33.17 -8.99 25.80
N ARG A 245 -32.90 -8.96 27.12
CA ARG A 245 -32.84 -10.14 28.00
C ARG A 245 -31.90 -11.23 27.49
N MET A 246 -30.80 -10.83 26.85
CA MET A 246 -29.77 -11.73 26.36
C MET A 246 -28.78 -12.06 27.49
N ASN A 247 -28.12 -13.22 27.38
CA ASN A 247 -27.10 -13.62 28.34
C ASN A 247 -25.91 -12.64 28.29
N PRO A 248 -25.45 -12.04 29.40
CA PRO A 248 -24.25 -11.19 29.41
C PRO A 248 -23.00 -11.88 28.83
N GLN A 249 -22.91 -13.21 28.95
CA GLN A 249 -21.84 -14.01 28.36
C GLN A 249 -21.86 -14.06 26.82
N SER A 250 -22.90 -13.54 26.18
CA SER A 250 -22.99 -13.40 24.72
C SER A 250 -22.08 -12.32 24.16
N PHE A 251 -21.58 -11.39 24.99
CA PHE A 251 -20.56 -10.43 24.59
C PHE A 251 -19.47 -10.37 25.66
N GLN A 252 -18.28 -10.84 25.30
CA GLN A 252 -17.10 -10.78 26.15
C GLN A 252 -16.07 -9.86 25.49
N LEU A 253 -15.47 -8.99 26.29
CA LEU A 253 -14.43 -8.06 25.85
C LEU A 253 -13.16 -8.29 26.67
N GLN A 254 -12.04 -8.47 26.00
CA GLN A 254 -10.72 -8.41 26.61
C GLN A 254 -10.01 -7.14 26.13
N PHE A 255 -9.49 -6.36 27.07
CA PHE A 255 -8.70 -5.17 26.77
C PHE A 255 -7.22 -5.48 26.94
N VAL A 256 -6.45 -5.31 25.88
CA VAL A 256 -5.05 -5.68 25.81
C VAL A 256 -4.26 -4.47 25.37
N VAL A 257 -3.23 -4.14 26.14
CA VAL A 257 -2.39 -2.99 25.93
C VAL A 257 -1.00 -3.49 25.56
N TYR A 258 -0.54 -3.12 24.38
CA TYR A 258 0.84 -3.37 23.95
C TYR A 258 1.61 -2.05 24.00
N ARG A 259 2.93 -2.16 24.17
CA ARG A 259 3.88 -1.05 24.10
C ARG A 259 5.11 -1.51 23.34
N ASN A 260 6.09 -0.63 23.17
CA ASN A 260 7.31 -0.96 22.43
C ASN A 260 8.38 -1.61 23.31
N TYR A 261 9.40 -2.22 22.68
CA TYR A 261 10.42 -3.01 23.39
C TYR A 261 11.27 -2.22 24.38
N ASN A 262 11.33 -0.89 24.26
CA ASN A 262 11.95 -0.01 25.26
C ASN A 262 11.09 0.26 26.51
N SER A 263 9.97 -0.44 26.67
CA SER A 263 9.14 -0.41 27.88
C SER A 263 9.61 -1.44 28.89
N THR A 264 9.27 -1.25 30.16
CA THR A 264 9.52 -2.27 31.19
C THR A 264 8.85 -3.61 30.81
N HIS A 265 9.52 -4.72 31.11
CA HIS A 265 9.11 -6.05 30.66
C HIS A 265 7.67 -6.42 31.09
N ASP A 266 7.26 -6.02 32.29
CA ASP A 266 5.92 -6.22 32.84
C ASP A 266 4.83 -5.35 32.18
N LYS A 267 5.22 -4.32 31.43
CA LYS A 267 4.32 -3.40 30.72
C LYS A 267 4.39 -3.52 29.21
N LEU A 268 5.31 -4.32 28.67
CA LEU A 268 5.37 -4.59 27.24
C LEU A 268 4.01 -5.09 26.71
N LEU A 269 3.35 -5.94 27.50
CA LEU A 269 2.00 -6.41 27.26
C LEU A 269 1.22 -6.51 28.58
N GLN A 270 0.05 -5.89 28.64
CA GLN A 270 -0.89 -6.01 29.76
C GLN A 270 -2.27 -6.37 29.24
N SER A 271 -2.94 -7.35 29.84
CA SER A 271 -4.28 -7.77 29.44
C SER A 271 -5.23 -7.82 30.62
N SER A 272 -6.49 -7.46 30.39
CA SER A 272 -7.57 -7.72 31.33
C SER A 272 -7.97 -9.20 31.27
N PRO A 273 -8.70 -9.70 32.28
CA PRO A 273 -9.54 -10.87 32.11
C PRO A 273 -10.58 -10.64 31.00
N TRP A 274 -11.24 -11.73 30.57
CA TRP A 274 -12.43 -11.62 29.75
C TRP A 274 -13.57 -11.04 30.57
N GLU A 275 -13.97 -9.82 30.26
CA GLU A 275 -15.01 -9.09 31.00
C GLU A 275 -16.36 -9.18 30.29
N THR A 276 -17.42 -9.32 31.08
CA THR A 276 -18.81 -9.13 30.66
C THR A 276 -19.45 -7.88 31.26
N GLU A 277 -18.78 -7.26 32.25
CA GLU A 277 -19.28 -6.10 32.97
C GLU A 277 -18.39 -4.87 32.71
N PRO A 278 -18.96 -3.73 32.28
CA PRO A 278 -18.17 -2.54 31.94
C PRO A 278 -17.31 -1.97 33.08
N ASP A 279 -17.77 -2.06 34.32
CA ASP A 279 -17.08 -1.44 35.46
C ASP A 279 -15.77 -2.16 35.84
N ASN A 280 -15.69 -3.47 35.62
CA ASN A 280 -14.46 -4.24 35.79
C ASN A 280 -13.42 -3.80 34.75
N LEU A 281 -13.83 -3.69 33.49
CA LEU A 281 -12.95 -3.26 32.41
C LEU A 281 -12.45 -1.83 32.63
N ARG A 282 -13.34 -0.92 33.08
CA ARG A 282 -12.95 0.46 33.46
C ARG A 282 -11.88 0.46 34.53
N SER A 283 -12.06 -0.38 35.56
CA SER A 283 -11.10 -0.49 36.67
C SER A 283 -9.72 -0.94 36.21
N PHE A 284 -9.64 -1.80 35.19
CA PHE A 284 -8.39 -2.15 34.52
C PHE A 284 -7.83 -0.97 33.69
N MET A 285 -8.65 -0.37 32.82
CA MET A 285 -8.23 0.73 31.94
C MET A 285 -7.68 1.94 32.70
N ASN A 286 -8.20 2.22 33.90
CA ASN A 286 -7.73 3.31 34.75
C ASN A 286 -6.29 3.12 35.26
N LYS A 287 -5.79 1.88 35.29
CA LYS A 287 -4.41 1.55 35.74
C LYS A 287 -3.37 1.71 34.63
N ILE A 288 -3.81 1.83 33.38
CA ILE A 288 -2.93 1.87 32.21
C ILE A 288 -2.36 3.28 32.04
N ASN A 289 -1.04 3.40 31.95
CA ASN A 289 -0.35 4.65 31.63
C ASN A 289 0.47 4.50 30.35
N VAL A 290 0.83 5.62 29.70
CA VAL A 290 1.75 5.57 28.57
C VAL A 290 3.16 5.21 29.04
N GLU A 291 3.89 4.41 28.26
CA GLU A 291 5.30 4.11 28.50
C GLU A 291 6.00 3.65 27.23
N GLY A 292 7.29 3.96 27.10
CA GLY A 292 8.09 3.58 25.94
C GLY A 292 7.56 4.21 24.65
N GLY A 293 8.10 3.73 23.54
CA GLY A 293 7.77 4.23 22.20
C GLY A 293 9.00 4.43 21.35
N TRP A 294 8.81 4.12 20.07
CA TRP A 294 9.69 4.45 18.94
C TRP A 294 8.79 4.82 17.77
N THR A 295 9.35 4.98 16.58
CA THR A 295 8.58 5.29 15.36
C THR A 295 7.53 4.23 15.03
N ASN A 296 7.93 2.96 14.96
CA ASN A 296 7.04 1.84 14.65
C ASN A 296 6.78 1.01 15.91
N GLU A 297 5.58 0.46 16.03
CA GLU A 297 5.06 -0.17 17.25
C GLU A 297 5.11 -1.69 17.24
N ALA A 298 5.18 -2.28 18.43
CA ALA A 298 5.23 -3.72 18.63
C ALA A 298 3.82 -4.38 18.59
N ILE A 299 3.06 -4.07 17.55
CA ILE A 299 1.69 -4.56 17.32
C ILE A 299 1.64 -6.10 17.28
N GLU A 300 2.71 -6.73 16.79
CA GLU A 300 2.87 -8.17 16.73
C GLU A 300 2.75 -8.85 18.10
N ILE A 301 3.08 -8.17 19.19
CA ILE A 301 2.95 -8.69 20.55
C ILE A 301 1.47 -8.81 20.93
N GLY A 302 0.67 -7.78 20.61
CA GLY A 302 -0.77 -7.80 20.81
C GLY A 302 -1.46 -8.89 19.97
N LEU A 303 -1.06 -9.02 18.70
CA LEU A 303 -1.58 -10.07 17.81
C LEU A 303 -1.15 -11.47 18.24
N TRP A 304 0.06 -11.64 18.74
CA TRP A 304 0.52 -12.90 19.34
C TRP A 304 -0.35 -13.31 20.53
N HIS A 305 -0.70 -12.37 21.42
CA HIS A 305 -1.62 -12.61 22.53
C HIS A 305 -3.02 -13.01 22.04
N ALA A 306 -3.54 -12.30 21.04
CA ALA A 306 -4.83 -12.65 20.43
C ALA A 306 -4.82 -14.07 19.85
N ASN A 307 -3.75 -14.47 19.16
CA ASN A 307 -3.61 -15.85 18.66
C ASN A 307 -3.59 -16.88 19.81
N LYS A 308 -2.87 -16.58 20.91
CA LYS A 308 -2.82 -17.44 22.10
C LYS A 308 -4.19 -17.62 22.76
N GLU A 309 -4.97 -16.54 22.85
CA GLU A 309 -6.32 -16.60 23.40
C GLU A 309 -7.29 -17.33 22.46
N HIS A 310 -7.12 -17.18 21.13
CA HIS A 310 -7.91 -17.88 20.12
C HIS A 310 -7.69 -19.40 20.16
N GLU A 311 -6.46 -19.86 20.43
CA GLU A 311 -6.14 -21.29 20.65
C GLU A 311 -6.92 -21.89 21.83
N ARG A 312 -7.25 -21.08 22.85
CA ARG A 312 -7.97 -21.54 24.06
C ARG A 312 -9.47 -21.58 23.84
N GLU A 313 -10.02 -20.49 23.32
CA GLU A 313 -11.42 -20.39 22.91
C GLU A 313 -11.46 -19.44 21.70
N PRO A 314 -12.24 -19.74 20.65
CA PRO A 314 -12.27 -18.90 19.46
C PRO A 314 -12.63 -17.44 19.78
N ILE A 315 -11.80 -16.53 19.29
CA ILE A 315 -12.06 -15.09 19.24
C ILE A 315 -12.80 -14.78 17.94
N THR A 316 -13.85 -13.96 18.02
CA THR A 316 -14.67 -13.58 16.85
C THR A 316 -14.21 -12.29 16.21
N GLN A 317 -13.56 -11.40 16.98
CA GLN A 317 -13.15 -10.09 16.51
C GLN A 317 -11.91 -9.59 17.24
N VAL A 318 -11.02 -8.92 16.50
CA VAL A 318 -9.92 -8.13 17.05
C VAL A 318 -10.10 -6.69 16.59
N ILE A 319 -10.08 -5.74 17.52
CA ILE A 319 -10.08 -4.30 17.25
C ILE A 319 -8.68 -3.80 17.61
N LEU A 320 -7.95 -3.28 16.64
CA LEU A 320 -6.62 -2.71 16.84
C LEU A 320 -6.71 -1.17 16.84
N ILE A 321 -6.18 -0.56 17.90
CA ILE A 321 -6.12 0.88 18.10
C ILE A 321 -4.64 1.25 18.31
N GLY A 322 -4.11 2.14 17.48
CA GLY A 322 -2.74 2.65 17.55
C GLY A 322 -2.59 3.87 16.67
N ASP A 323 -1.54 4.68 16.89
CA ASP A 323 -1.28 5.89 16.10
C ASP A 323 -0.03 5.77 15.20
N ALA A 324 0.66 4.63 15.23
CA ALA A 324 1.80 4.33 14.38
C ALA A 324 1.71 2.94 13.69
N PRO A 325 2.46 2.70 12.59
CA PRO A 325 2.51 1.41 11.91
C PRO A 325 3.30 0.34 12.69
N PRO A 326 3.14 -0.95 12.36
CA PRO A 326 3.88 -2.04 12.99
C PRO A 326 5.37 -2.00 12.66
N ASN A 327 6.20 -2.54 13.55
CA ASN A 327 7.59 -2.86 13.24
C ASN A 327 7.68 -3.85 12.07
N ASN A 328 8.61 -3.60 11.14
CA ASN A 328 8.99 -4.62 10.16
C ASN A 328 9.85 -5.72 10.83
N LEU A 329 10.11 -6.83 10.12
CA LEU A 329 10.81 -7.99 10.69
C LEU A 329 12.23 -7.66 11.20
N ASP A 330 12.96 -6.82 10.46
CA ASP A 330 14.32 -6.42 10.84
C ASP A 330 14.31 -5.51 12.07
N GLU A 331 13.34 -4.59 12.14
CA GLU A 331 13.12 -3.75 13.31
C GLU A 331 12.77 -4.58 14.54
N VAL A 332 11.90 -5.59 14.42
CA VAL A 332 11.56 -6.48 15.53
C VAL A 332 12.80 -7.18 16.06
N GLN A 333 13.65 -7.73 15.18
CA GLN A 333 14.87 -8.42 15.60
C GLN A 333 15.82 -7.46 16.32
N MET A 334 16.07 -6.29 15.72
CA MET A 334 17.01 -5.31 16.27
C MET A 334 16.52 -4.71 17.61
N LYS A 335 15.21 -4.47 17.73
CA LYS A 335 14.59 -3.83 18.89
C LYS A 335 14.40 -4.78 20.08
N ARG A 336 14.29 -6.09 19.85
CA ARG A 336 14.22 -7.11 20.92
C ARG A 336 15.54 -7.32 21.66
N ASP A 337 16.64 -7.08 20.97
CA ASP A 337 17.98 -7.31 21.48
C ASP A 337 18.55 -6.09 22.26
N GLN A 338 17.77 -5.00 22.37
CA GLN A 338 18.05 -3.80 23.15
C GLN A 338 17.32 -3.82 24.48
#